data_AF-A0A945LF79-F1
#
_entry.id   AF-A0A945LF79-F1
#
_cell.length_a   1.000
_cell.length_b   1.000
_cell.length_c   1.000
_cell.angle_alpha   90.00
_cell.angle_beta   90.00
_cell.angle_gamma   90.00
#
_symmetry.space_group_name_H-M   'P 1'
#
loop_
_entity.id
_entity.type
_entity.pdbx_description
1 polymer ?
#
loop_
_entity_poly.entity_id
_entity_poly.type
_entity_poly.pdbx_seq_one_letter_code
_entity_poly.pdbx_strand_id
1 'polypeptide(L)'
;MATAVGLTLCYVVIYIWVTPHPEIKLIRENNAAASVAFAGSLIGFCVPLASAIENSGSLVDCALWGAVAVIVQITIFYLVCMPIPKISERIEKGELASGLWLGAASLAGGVLNAASMTN
;
A
#
# COMPACT_ATOMS: atom_id res chain seq x y z
N MET A 1 -1.45 14.49 -13.22
CA MET A 1 -0.22 14.39 -12.40
C MET A 1 -0.35 15.00 -11.01
N ALA A 2 -0.74 16.28 -10.86
CA ALA A 2 -0.88 16.89 -9.52
C ALA A 2 -1.82 16.10 -8.58
N THR A 3 -2.93 15.59 -9.10
CA THR A 3 -3.88 14.75 -8.34
C THR A 3 -3.34 13.37 -8.00
N ALA A 4 -2.62 12.73 -8.92
CA ALA A 4 -1.95 11.47 -8.69
C ALA A 4 -0.94 11.59 -7.54
N VAL A 5 -0.08 12.61 -7.60
CA VAL A 5 0.89 12.91 -6.54
C VAL A 5 0.19 13.20 -5.22
N GLY A 6 -0.89 14.00 -5.23
CA GLY A 6 -1.69 14.27 -4.04
C GLY A 6 -2.28 13.00 -3.42
N LEU A 7 -2.86 12.12 -4.23
CA LEU A 7 -3.44 10.85 -3.78
C LEU A 7 -2.38 9.88 -3.24
N THR A 8 -1.21 9.78 -3.89
CA THR A 8 -0.09 8.97 -3.40
C THR A 8 0.45 9.52 -2.07
N LEU A 9 0.58 10.83 -1.91
CA LEU A 9 1.00 11.43 -0.64
C LEU A 9 -0.04 11.18 0.46
N CYS A 10 -1.33 11.34 0.15
CA CYS A 10 -2.41 11.00 1.08
C CYS A 10 -2.36 9.53 1.47
N TYR A 11 -2.14 8.62 0.52
CA TYR A 11 -1.97 7.20 0.81
C TYR A 11 -0.80 6.95 1.75
N VAL A 12 0.37 7.50 1.48
CA VAL A 12 1.55 7.33 2.35
C VAL A 12 1.26 7.83 3.76
N VAL A 13 0.62 8.99 3.91
CA VAL A 13 0.25 9.53 5.23
C VAL A 13 -0.73 8.61 5.95
N ILE A 14 -1.80 8.18 5.28
CA ILE A 14 -2.82 7.28 5.86
C ILE A 14 -2.17 5.94 6.22
N TYR A 15 -1.34 5.39 5.34
CA TYR A 15 -0.68 4.11 5.52
C TYR A 15 0.21 4.14 6.76
N ILE A 16 1.08 5.15 6.89
CA ILE A 16 1.94 5.35 8.08
C ILE A 16 1.12 5.56 9.36
N TRP A 17 -0.07 6.15 9.25
CA TRP A 17 -0.95 6.37 10.41
C TRP A 17 -1.67 5.08 10.85
N VAL A 18 -2.02 4.23 9.89
CA VAL A 18 -2.72 2.96 10.14
C VAL A 18 -1.73 1.86 10.54
N THR A 19 -0.51 1.87 10.00
CA THR A 19 0.51 0.88 10.36
C THR A 19 1.06 1.16 11.76
N PRO A 20 1.09 0.15 12.66
CA PRO A 20 1.51 0.37 14.04
C PRO A 20 3.03 0.56 14.23
N HIS A 21 3.84 0.31 13.19
CA HIS A 21 5.30 0.38 13.27
C HIS A 21 5.82 1.61 12.50
N PRO A 22 6.86 2.30 13.01
CA PRO A 22 7.36 3.52 12.40
C PRO A 22 8.22 3.21 11.16
N GLU A 23 7.58 3.00 10.01
CA GLU A 23 8.22 2.57 8.76
C GLU A 23 9.39 3.46 8.35
N ILE A 24 9.19 4.78 8.32
CA ILE A 24 10.25 5.72 7.92
C ILE A 24 11.46 5.65 8.88
N LYS A 25 11.21 5.44 10.17
CA LYS A 25 12.29 5.30 11.16
C LYS A 25 13.05 4.00 10.95
N LEU A 26 12.34 2.89 10.76
CA LEU A 26 12.92 1.57 10.50
C LEU A 26 13.73 1.54 9.19
N ILE A 27 13.23 2.19 8.14
CA ILE A 27 13.94 2.32 6.87
C ILE A 27 15.24 3.13 7.06
N ARG A 28 15.20 4.21 7.86
CA ARG A 28 16.41 4.99 8.22
C ARG A 28 17.40 4.17 9.05
N GLU A 29 16.93 3.23 9.85
CA GLU A 29 17.74 2.28 10.63
C GLU A 29 18.23 1.07 9.80
N ASN A 30 18.12 1.13 8.45
CA ASN A 30 18.55 0.09 7.52
C ASN A 30 17.76 -1.23 7.64
N ASN A 31 16.51 -1.17 8.11
CA ASN A 31 15.66 -2.34 8.19
C ASN A 31 15.10 -2.70 6.80
N ALA A 32 15.67 -3.76 6.21
CA ALA A 32 15.26 -4.23 4.90
C ALA A 32 13.82 -4.78 4.89
N ALA A 33 13.33 -5.34 6.01
CA ALA A 33 11.94 -5.83 6.10
C ALA A 33 10.93 -4.69 5.96
N ALA A 34 11.15 -3.58 6.69
CA ALA A 34 10.30 -2.39 6.60
C ALA A 34 10.33 -1.79 5.19
N SER A 35 11.52 -1.77 4.57
CA SER A 35 11.71 -1.24 3.21
C SER A 35 10.93 -2.03 2.16
N VAL A 36 10.99 -3.37 2.20
CA VAL A 36 10.29 -4.23 1.25
C VAL A 36 8.78 -4.17 1.45
N ALA A 37 8.32 -4.13 2.70
CA ALA A 37 6.90 -4.02 3.01
C ALA A 37 6.30 -2.71 2.47
N PHE A 38 6.95 -1.59 2.82
CA PHE A 38 6.52 -0.26 2.39
C PHE A 38 6.60 -0.10 0.87
N ALA A 39 7.70 -0.53 0.24
CA ALA A 39 7.87 -0.44 -1.21
C ALA A 39 6.84 -1.28 -1.97
N GLY A 40 6.60 -2.53 -1.54
CA GLY A 40 5.60 -3.39 -2.15
C GLY A 40 4.19 -2.80 -2.02
N SER A 41 3.90 -2.20 -0.87
CA SER A 41 2.62 -1.54 -0.64
C SER A 41 2.40 -0.27 -1.46
N LEU A 42 3.44 0.57 -1.57
CA LEU A 42 3.42 1.77 -2.39
C LEU A 42 3.20 1.43 -3.87
N ILE A 43 3.94 0.45 -4.40
CA ILE A 43 3.77 0.01 -5.79
C ILE A 43 2.37 -0.59 -5.97
N GLY A 44 1.90 -1.41 -5.02
CA GLY A 44 0.55 -1.97 -5.03
C GLY A 44 -0.55 -0.91 -5.08
N PHE A 45 -0.38 0.23 -4.41
CA PHE A 45 -1.33 1.35 -4.51
C PHE A 45 -1.23 2.12 -5.84
N CYS A 46 -0.03 2.29 -6.38
CA CYS A 46 0.19 3.01 -7.64
C CYS A 46 -0.46 2.31 -8.84
N VAL A 47 -0.55 0.98 -8.84
CA VAL A 47 -1.14 0.21 -9.94
C VAL A 47 -2.62 0.54 -10.18
N PRO A 48 -3.54 0.41 -9.20
CA PRO A 48 -4.94 0.81 -9.38
C PRO A 48 -5.10 2.32 -9.54
N LEU A 49 -4.23 3.14 -8.95
CA LEU A 49 -4.25 4.58 -9.19
C LEU A 49 -3.92 4.93 -10.64
N ALA A 50 -2.98 4.22 -11.28
CA ALA A 50 -2.68 4.40 -12.70
C ALA A 50 -3.89 4.03 -13.56
N SER A 51 -4.52 2.88 -13.31
CA SER A 51 -5.77 2.48 -13.99
C SER A 51 -6.91 3.47 -13.75
N ALA A 52 -7.00 4.06 -12.56
CA ALA A 52 -7.96 5.13 -12.27
C ALA A 52 -7.71 6.35 -13.16
N ILE A 53 -6.46 6.80 -13.30
CA ILE A 53 -6.11 7.96 -14.12
C ILE A 53 -6.42 7.71 -15.59
N GLU A 54 -6.18 6.50 -16.10
CA GLU A 54 -6.45 6.12 -17.49
C GLU A 54 -7.94 6.05 -17.80
N ASN A 55 -8.77 5.60 -16.85
CA ASN A 55 -10.22 5.46 -17.03
C ASN A 55 -11.05 6.66 -16.56
N SER A 56 -10.46 7.62 -15.84
CA SER A 56 -11.20 8.75 -15.27
C SER A 56 -11.46 9.85 -16.31
N GLY A 57 -12.74 10.06 -16.64
CA GLY A 57 -13.17 11.23 -17.42
C GLY A 57 -13.18 12.54 -16.63
N SER A 58 -13.08 12.49 -15.29
CA SER A 58 -13.04 13.67 -14.42
C SER A 58 -12.11 13.51 -13.21
N LEU A 59 -11.70 14.64 -12.62
CA LEU A 59 -10.86 14.69 -11.43
C LEU A 59 -11.50 14.03 -10.19
N VAL A 60 -12.84 14.04 -10.14
CA VAL A 60 -13.63 13.49 -9.04
C VAL A 60 -13.64 11.96 -9.09
N ASP A 61 -13.74 11.39 -10.30
CA ASP A 61 -13.70 9.94 -10.51
C ASP A 61 -12.36 9.34 -10.07
N CYS A 62 -11.26 10.03 -10.39
CA CYS A 62 -9.92 9.61 -9.97
C CYS A 62 -9.77 9.65 -8.44
N ALA A 63 -10.41 10.61 -7.76
CA ALA A 63 -10.39 10.70 -6.31
C ALA A 63 -11.23 9.60 -5.65
N LEU A 64 -12.39 9.26 -6.21
CA LEU A 64 -13.25 8.16 -5.74
C LEU A 64 -12.52 6.82 -5.86
N TRP A 65 -11.94 6.53 -7.02
CA TRP A 65 -11.17 5.30 -7.22
C TRP A 65 -9.89 5.25 -6.40
N GLY A 66 -9.23 6.39 -6.22
CA GLY A 66 -8.11 6.52 -5.28
C GLY A 66 -8.53 6.14 -3.86
N ALA A 67 -9.68 6.61 -3.39
CA ALA A 67 -10.21 6.25 -2.07
C ALA A 67 -10.52 4.74 -1.97
N VAL A 68 -11.11 4.14 -3.01
CA VAL A 68 -11.33 2.68 -3.08
C VAL A 68 -10.00 1.92 -2.98
N ALA A 69 -8.97 2.36 -3.70
CA ALA A 69 -7.64 1.76 -3.64
C ALA A 69 -7.00 1.83 -2.24
N VAL A 70 -7.19 2.94 -1.51
CA VAL A 70 -6.75 3.05 -0.11
C VAL A 70 -7.48 2.02 0.76
N ILE A 71 -8.81 1.91 0.62
CA ILE A 71 -9.63 0.96 1.41
C ILE A 71 -9.19 -0.47 1.14
N VAL A 72 -8.97 -0.83 -0.13
CA VAL A 72 -8.51 -2.16 -0.52
C VAL A 72 -7.13 -2.44 0.09
N GLN A 73 -6.20 -1.49 0.05
CA GLN A 73 -4.87 -1.71 0.64
C GLN A 73 -4.89 -1.90 2.15
N ILE A 74 -5.68 -1.10 2.86
CA ILE A 74 -5.87 -1.26 4.30
C ILE A 74 -6.49 -2.64 4.59
N THR A 75 -7.47 -3.05 3.79
CA THR A 75 -8.11 -4.37 3.92
C THR A 75 -7.10 -5.49 3.73
N ILE A 76 -6.24 -5.41 2.71
CA ILE A 76 -5.17 -6.39 2.47
C ILE A 76 -4.20 -6.43 3.65
N PHE A 77 -3.79 -5.28 4.19
CA PHE A 77 -2.94 -5.23 5.39
C PHE A 77 -3.55 -6.04 6.54
N TYR A 78 -4.83 -5.83 6.85
CA TYR A 78 -5.52 -6.59 7.90
C TYR A 78 -5.63 -8.09 7.57
N LEU A 79 -5.92 -8.45 6.32
CA LEU A 79 -5.97 -9.85 5.90
C LEU A 79 -4.62 -10.55 6.04
N VAL A 80 -3.53 -9.85 5.75
CA VAL A 80 -2.16 -10.36 5.87
C VAL A 80 -1.74 -10.50 7.34
N CYS A 81 -2.27 -9.66 8.23
CA CYS A 81 -2.08 -9.80 9.68
C CYS A 81 -2.78 -11.03 10.29
N MET A 82 -3.74 -11.65 9.60
CA MET A 82 -4.45 -12.85 10.10
C MET A 82 -3.57 -14.12 10.15
N PRO A 83 -2.88 -14.54 9.05
CA PRO A 83 -2.01 -15.71 9.07
C PRO A 83 -0.69 -15.49 9.83
N ILE A 84 -0.18 -14.25 9.87
CA ILE A 84 1.05 -13.91 10.58
C ILE A 84 0.73 -12.85 11.63
N PRO A 85 0.29 -13.25 12.83
CA PRO A 85 0.03 -12.31 13.90
C PRO A 85 1.32 -11.57 14.28
N LYS A 86 1.18 -10.29 14.63
CA LYS A 86 2.29 -9.39 15.02
C LYS A 86 3.32 -9.13 13.89
N ILE A 87 2.87 -9.08 12.63
CA ILE A 87 3.72 -8.69 11.49
C ILE A 87 4.52 -7.42 11.77
N SER A 88 3.91 -6.40 12.39
CA SER A 88 4.60 -5.14 12.69
C SER A 88 5.78 -5.33 13.65
N GLU A 89 5.62 -6.15 14.70
CA GLU A 89 6.72 -6.45 15.64
C GLU A 89 7.82 -7.28 14.96
N ARG A 90 7.45 -8.17 14.03
CA ARG A 90 8.41 -8.95 13.23
C ARG A 90 9.19 -8.08 12.25
N ILE A 91 8.52 -7.12 11.60
CA ILE A 91 9.15 -6.12 10.75
C ILE A 91 10.11 -5.27 11.58
N GLU A 92 9.70 -4.82 12.77
CA GLU A 92 10.59 -4.10 13.70
C GLU A 92 11.86 -4.89 14.07
N LYS A 93 11.74 -6.21 14.23
CA LYS A 93 12.87 -7.12 14.47
C LYS A 93 13.74 -7.39 13.24
N GLY A 94 13.38 -6.85 12.08
CA GLY A 94 14.13 -7.03 10.83
C GLY A 94 13.85 -8.36 10.12
N GLU A 95 12.74 -9.03 10.43
CA GLU A 95 12.36 -10.27 9.75
C GLU A 95 11.92 -10.01 8.31
N LEU A 96 12.86 -10.13 7.37
CA LEU A 96 12.64 -9.90 5.94
C LEU A 96 11.46 -10.69 5.36
N ALA A 97 11.23 -11.92 5.83
CA ALA A 97 10.11 -12.75 5.37
C ALA A 97 8.75 -12.09 5.65
N SER A 98 8.60 -11.45 6.82
CA SER A 98 7.37 -10.75 7.20
C SER A 98 7.14 -9.50 6.35
N GLY A 99 8.23 -8.75 6.08
CA GLY A 99 8.18 -7.59 5.19
C GLY A 99 7.86 -7.96 3.74
N LEU A 100 8.48 -9.02 3.23
CA LEU A 100 8.23 -9.53 1.88
C LEU A 100 6.80 -10.03 1.73
N TRP A 101 6.27 -10.77 2.71
CA TRP A 101 4.90 -11.25 2.70
C TRP A 101 3.89 -10.10 2.65
N LEU A 102 4.07 -9.09 3.52
CA LEU A 102 3.19 -7.92 3.53
C LEU A 102 3.27 -7.14 2.21
N GLY A 103 4.49 -6.85 1.74
CA GLY A 103 4.71 -6.10 0.50
C GLY A 103 4.17 -6.82 -0.74
N ALA A 104 4.40 -8.14 -0.84
CA ALA A 104 3.93 -8.93 -1.98
C ALA A 104 2.41 -9.08 -2.00
N ALA A 105 1.77 -9.31 -0.85
CA ALA A 105 0.32 -9.40 -0.76
C ALA A 105 -0.36 -8.06 -1.11
N SER A 106 0.22 -6.96 -0.62
CA SER A 106 -0.24 -5.60 -0.94
C SER A 106 -0.08 -5.28 -2.43
N LEU A 107 1.02 -5.70 -3.06
CA LEU A 107 1.21 -5.60 -4.50
C LEU A 107 0.19 -6.43 -5.28
N ALA A 108 0.00 -7.70 -4.90
CA ALA A 108 -0.94 -8.61 -5.58
C ALA A 108 -2.37 -8.07 -5.53
N GLY A 109 -2.84 -7.62 -4.37
CA GLY A 109 -4.17 -7.06 -4.25
C GLY A 109 -4.32 -5.71 -4.97
N GLY A 110 -3.25 -4.91 -5.06
CA GLY A 110 -3.20 -3.74 -5.92
C GLY A 110 -3.43 -4.04 -7.40
N VAL A 111 -2.74 -5.06 -7.92
CA VAL A 111 -2.92 -5.54 -9.30
C VAL A 111 -4.35 -6.05 -9.54
N LEU A 112 -4.91 -6.81 -8.61
CA LEU A 112 -6.30 -7.29 -8.71
C LEU A 112 -7.32 -6.16 -8.68
N ASN A 113 -7.09 -5.14 -7.84
CA ASN A 113 -7.93 -3.96 -7.78
C ASN A 113 -7.90 -3.20 -9.12
N ALA A 114 -6.72 -2.99 -9.70
CA ALA A 114 -6.56 -2.35 -11.00
C ALA A 114 -7.26 -3.11 -12.12
N ALA A 115 -7.12 -4.44 -12.15
CA ALA A 115 -7.79 -5.29 -13.13
C ALA A 115 -9.33 -5.19 -13.04
N SER A 116 -9.86 -4.96 -11.84
CA SER A 116 -11.30 -4.82 -11.62
C SER A 116 -11.86 -3.46 -12.10
N MET A 117 -11.00 -2.49 -12.35
CA MET A 117 -11.36 -1.15 -12.83
C MET A 117 -11.45 -1.07 -14.35
N THR A 118 -10.77 -1.96 -15.07
CA THR A 118 -10.74 -1.99 -16.53
C THR A 118 -12.02 -2.67 -17.05
N ASN A 119 -13.06 -1.88 -17.37
CA ASN A 119 -14.26 -2.30 -18.09
C ASN A 119 -14.54 -1.37 -19.28
#